data_AF-A0A0J6F4H0-F1
#
_entry.id   AF-A0A0J6F4H0-F1
#
_cell.length_a   1.000
_cell.length_b   1.000
_cell.length_c   1.000
_cell.angle_alpha   90.00
_cell.angle_beta   90.00
_cell.angle_gamma   90.00
#
_symmetry.space_group_name_H-M   'P 1'
#
loop_
_entity.id
_entity.type
_entity.pdbx_description
1 polymer ?
#
loop_
_entity_poly.entity_id
_entity_poly.type
_entity_poly.pdbx_seq_one_letter_code
_entity_poly.pdbx_strand_id
1 'polypeptide(L)'
;MAERLSVYGIYSWKILEELDLNIDDVFEHLVNIVSELAAVRGGDIPGQVDGGMFQGYLWGDNGTREIFHSIDEMNHWLNKRLQLINKEIDLRLYPLVLCHLDICRRNIKLMEDN
;
A
#
# COMPACT_ATOMS: atom_id res chain seq x y z
N MET A 1 19.08 15.43 0.39
CA MET A 1 19.02 14.11 1.05
C MET A 1 19.58 13.10 0.06
N ALA A 2 20.60 12.33 0.43
CA ALA A 2 21.16 11.32 -0.48
C ALA A 2 20.19 10.13 -0.55
N GLU A 3 19.80 9.71 -1.76
CA GLU A 3 19.08 8.46 -1.96
C GLU A 3 19.96 7.31 -1.42
N ARG A 4 19.51 6.67 -0.34
CA ARG A 4 20.11 5.41 0.10
C ARG A 4 19.71 4.34 -0.91
N LEU A 5 20.65 3.95 -1.76
CA LEU A 5 20.54 2.71 -2.53
C LEU A 5 20.52 1.54 -1.54
N SER A 6 19.35 0.94 -1.34
CA SER A 6 19.22 -0.33 -0.64
C SER A 6 19.55 -1.45 -1.60
N VAL A 7 20.57 -2.24 -1.29
CA VAL A 7 20.92 -3.44 -2.07
C VAL A 7 20.15 -4.62 -1.48
N TYR A 8 19.35 -5.27 -2.32
CA TYR A 8 18.61 -6.48 -1.97
C TYR A 8 19.29 -7.71 -2.61
N GLY A 9 19.04 -8.90 -2.06
CA GLY A 9 19.54 -10.15 -2.63
C GLY A 9 19.08 -10.35 -4.08
N ILE A 10 19.94 -10.95 -4.90
CA ILE A 10 19.59 -11.35 -6.27
C ILE A 10 19.00 -12.76 -6.19
N TYR A 11 17.74 -12.88 -6.58
CA TYR A 11 17.03 -14.15 -6.72
C TYR A 11 16.62 -14.31 -8.20
N SER A 12 16.47 -15.54 -8.69
CA SER A 12 15.78 -15.76 -9.96
C SER A 12 14.29 -15.56 -9.75
N TRP A 13 13.67 -14.65 -10.51
CA TRP A 13 12.25 -14.36 -10.44
C TRP A 13 11.74 -13.81 -11.77
N LYS A 14 10.43 -13.91 -11.96
CA LYS A 14 9.69 -13.21 -13.02
C LYS A 14 8.54 -12.43 -12.40
N ILE A 15 8.18 -11.29 -12.98
CA ILE A 15 6.99 -10.56 -12.53
C ILE A 15 5.73 -11.23 -13.10
N LEU A 16 4.61 -11.16 -12.38
CA LEU A 16 3.35 -11.76 -12.84
C LEU A 16 2.84 -11.18 -14.17
N GLU A 17 3.28 -9.98 -14.55
CA GLU A 17 2.93 -9.37 -15.84
C GLU A 17 3.59 -10.08 -17.04
N GLU A 18 4.76 -10.70 -16.84
CA GLU A 18 5.49 -11.42 -17.88
C GLU A 18 5.01 -12.86 -18.08
N LEU A 19 4.09 -13.33 -17.22
CA LEU A 19 3.62 -14.71 -17.19
C LEU A 19 2.20 -14.82 -17.73
N ASP A 20 1.98 -15.82 -18.57
CA ASP A 20 0.64 -16.24 -19.02
C ASP A 20 0.08 -17.25 -18.00
N LEU A 21 -0.47 -16.73 -16.90
CA LEU A 21 -1.05 -17.52 -15.81
C LEU A 21 -2.57 -17.41 -15.82
N ASN A 22 -3.25 -18.49 -15.41
CA ASN A 22 -4.65 -18.40 -15.07
C ASN A 22 -4.80 -17.67 -13.73
N ILE A 23 -5.84 -16.85 -13.57
CA ILE A 23 -6.10 -16.12 -12.33
C ILE A 23 -6.27 -17.06 -11.14
N ASP A 24 -6.85 -18.25 -11.39
CA ASP A 24 -7.04 -19.29 -10.38
C ASP A 24 -5.71 -19.80 -9.82
N ASP A 25 -4.62 -19.73 -10.58
CA ASP A 25 -3.30 -20.23 -10.17
C ASP A 25 -2.66 -19.36 -9.08
N VAL A 26 -3.04 -18.07 -9.02
CA VAL A 26 -2.43 -17.09 -8.10
C VAL A 26 -3.43 -16.51 -7.10
N PHE A 27 -4.73 -16.74 -7.29
CA PHE A 27 -5.77 -16.10 -6.49
C PHE A 27 -5.59 -16.33 -4.98
N GLU A 28 -5.46 -17.59 -4.56
CA GLU A 28 -5.26 -17.94 -3.15
C GLU A 28 -3.97 -17.33 -2.58
N HIS A 29 -2.90 -17.28 -3.37
CA HIS A 29 -1.66 -16.61 -2.95
C HIS A 29 -1.85 -15.10 -2.75
N LEU A 30 -2.58 -14.43 -3.64
CA LEU A 30 -2.90 -13.01 -3.49
C LEU A 30 -3.75 -12.74 -2.26
N VAL A 31 -4.76 -13.57 -2.00
CA VAL A 31 -5.59 -13.48 -0.79
C VAL A 31 -4.73 -13.64 0.46
N ASN A 32 -3.81 -14.60 0.46
CA ASN A 32 -2.89 -14.81 1.57
C ASN A 32 -1.95 -13.61 1.77
N ILE A 33 -1.35 -13.07 0.70
CA ILE A 33 -0.49 -11.88 0.79
C ILE A 33 -1.24 -10.68 1.39
N VAL A 34 -2.47 -10.41 0.91
CA VAL A 34 -3.28 -9.31 1.44
C VAL A 34 -3.64 -9.55 2.91
N SER A 35 -3.93 -10.80 3.28
CA SER A 35 -4.26 -11.17 4.66
C SER A 35 -3.05 -10.99 5.60
N GLU A 36 -1.86 -11.40 5.17
CA GLU A 36 -0.60 -11.23 5.91
C GLU A 36 -0.26 -9.74 6.09
N LEU A 37 -0.38 -8.93 5.04
CA LEU A 37 -0.22 -7.48 5.16
C LEU A 37 -1.24 -6.88 6.14
N ALA A 38 -2.51 -7.29 6.03
CA ALA A 38 -3.58 -6.80 6.90
C ALA A 38 -3.42 -7.22 8.36
N ALA A 39 -2.64 -8.27 8.66
CA ALA A 39 -2.34 -8.71 10.02
C ALA A 39 -1.33 -7.78 10.73
N VAL A 40 -0.52 -7.02 9.98
CA VAL A 40 0.41 -6.05 10.56
C VAL A 40 -0.37 -4.84 11.09
N ARG A 41 -0.26 -4.60 12.40
CA ARG A 41 -0.86 -3.46 13.11
C ARG A 41 0.21 -2.43 13.47
N GLY A 42 -0.08 -1.15 13.20
CA GLY A 42 0.80 -0.01 13.51
C GLY A 42 0.26 0.94 14.59
N GLY A 43 -0.83 0.57 15.26
CA GLY A 43 -1.57 1.43 16.19
C GLY A 43 -2.77 2.12 15.52
N ASP A 44 -3.34 3.11 16.22
CA ASP A 44 -4.59 3.78 15.83
C ASP A 44 -4.36 5.12 15.11
N ILE A 45 -3.09 5.48 14.87
CA ILE A 45 -2.70 6.70 14.17
C ILE A 45 -2.39 6.36 12.71
N PRO A 46 -3.06 6.99 11.73
CA PRO A 46 -2.81 6.74 10.33
C PRO A 46 -1.45 7.32 9.92
N GLY A 47 -0.61 6.52 9.25
CA GLY A 47 0.67 6.96 8.73
C GLY A 47 1.58 5.80 8.34
N GLN A 48 2.89 6.08 8.28
CA GLN A 48 3.91 5.04 8.22
C GLN A 48 3.91 4.20 9.52
N VAL A 49 4.48 3.00 9.48
CA VAL A 49 4.46 2.07 10.63
C VAL A 49 5.13 2.65 11.88
N ASP A 50 6.14 3.50 11.70
CA ASP A 50 6.85 4.25 12.74
C ASP A 50 6.30 5.67 12.96
N GLY A 51 5.16 5.98 12.34
CA GLY A 51 4.54 7.30 12.35
C GLY A 51 5.12 8.27 11.31
N GLY A 52 4.38 9.34 11.03
CA GLY A 52 4.81 10.41 10.14
C GLY A 52 3.91 10.59 8.91
N MET A 53 4.44 11.31 7.92
CA MET A 53 3.69 11.72 6.74
C MET A 53 3.46 10.55 5.78
N PHE A 54 2.24 10.45 5.24
CA PHE A 54 1.96 9.50 4.16
C PHE A 54 2.77 9.85 2.91
N GLN A 55 3.36 8.83 2.30
CA GLN A 55 4.18 8.93 1.09
C GLN A 55 3.77 7.85 0.10
N GLY A 56 4.18 8.02 -1.16
CA GLY A 56 3.93 7.07 -2.24
C GLY A 56 2.80 7.50 -3.16
N TYR A 57 2.54 6.66 -4.17
CA TYR A 57 1.75 7.02 -5.35
C TYR A 57 0.35 7.55 -5.03
N LEU A 58 -0.35 6.95 -4.05
CA LEU A 58 -1.69 7.38 -3.63
C LEU A 58 -1.73 8.82 -3.08
N TRP A 59 -0.63 9.27 -2.48
CA TRP A 59 -0.54 10.54 -1.74
C TRP A 59 0.22 11.63 -2.52
N GLY A 60 0.71 11.30 -3.72
CA GLY A 60 1.48 12.18 -4.60
C GLY A 60 2.96 12.29 -4.22
N ASP A 61 3.76 12.92 -5.10
CA ASP A 61 5.23 13.00 -4.99
C ASP A 61 5.71 13.69 -3.71
N ASN A 62 4.89 14.58 -3.15
CA ASN A 62 5.19 15.30 -1.91
C ASN A 62 4.47 14.72 -0.69
N GLY A 63 3.80 13.57 -0.84
CA GLY A 63 2.94 13.00 0.17
C GLY A 63 1.81 13.94 0.60
N THR A 64 1.31 13.71 1.82
CA THR A 64 0.21 14.52 2.38
C THR A 64 0.59 15.96 2.73
N ARG A 65 1.90 16.26 2.84
CA ARG A 65 2.49 17.51 3.39
C ARG A 65 2.08 17.84 4.83
N GLU A 66 1.39 16.91 5.48
CA GLU A 66 0.80 17.00 6.81
C GLU A 66 0.91 15.63 7.47
N ILE A 67 1.13 15.60 8.79
CA ILE A 67 1.08 14.38 9.60
C ILE A 67 -0.30 14.36 10.25
N PHE A 68 -1.00 13.23 10.16
CA PHE A 68 -2.29 13.07 10.81
C PHE A 68 -2.11 12.43 12.19
N HIS A 69 -2.89 12.90 13.15
CA HIS A 69 -2.91 12.39 14.52
C HIS A 69 -4.17 11.57 14.81
N SER A 70 -5.10 11.50 13.85
CA SER A 70 -6.34 10.72 13.96
C SER A 70 -6.87 10.30 12.59
N ILE A 71 -7.73 9.28 12.59
CA ILE A 71 -8.46 8.85 11.38
C ILE A 71 -9.38 9.97 10.88
N ASP A 72 -9.97 10.79 11.77
CA ASP A 72 -10.82 11.92 11.39
C ASP A 72 -10.06 12.97 10.57
N GLU A 73 -8.82 13.31 10.95
CA GLU A 73 -7.98 14.24 10.19
C GLU A 73 -7.66 13.70 8.79
N MET A 74 -7.27 12.42 8.70
CA MET A 74 -7.03 11.76 7.40
C MET A 74 -8.29 11.74 6.53
N ASN A 75 -9.44 11.38 7.11
CA ASN A 75 -10.72 11.31 6.40
C ASN A 75 -11.16 12.69 5.91
N HIS A 76 -10.99 13.74 6.73
CA HIS A 76 -11.26 15.11 6.34
C HIS A 76 -10.35 15.56 5.18
N TRP A 77 -9.04 15.27 5.28
CA TRP A 77 -8.06 15.62 4.26
C TRP A 77 -8.35 14.95 2.91
N LEU A 78 -8.78 13.69 2.91
CA LEU A 78 -9.20 12.94 1.71
C LEU A 78 -10.44 13.57 1.10
N ASN A 79 -11.47 13.85 1.91
CA ASN A 79 -12.73 14.40 1.40
C ASN A 79 -12.59 15.82 0.84
N LYS A 80 -11.71 16.65 1.41
CA LYS A 80 -11.37 17.95 0.80
C LYS A 80 -10.89 17.84 -0.64
N ARG A 81 -10.20 16.75 -1.01
CA ARG A 81 -9.74 16.48 -2.37
C ARG A 81 -10.81 15.84 -3.23
N LEU A 82 -11.55 14.87 -2.69
CA LEU A 82 -12.64 14.21 -3.41
C LEU A 82 -13.80 15.15 -3.75
N GLN A 83 -14.00 16.21 -2.96
CA GLN A 83 -14.95 17.28 -3.26
C GLN A 83 -14.70 17.94 -4.63
N LEU A 84 -13.45 18.01 -5.10
CA LEU A 84 -13.12 18.56 -6.43
C LEU A 84 -13.76 17.75 -7.58
N ILE A 85 -14.10 16.49 -7.31
CA ILE A 85 -14.77 15.59 -8.25
C ILE A 85 -16.16 15.16 -7.76
N ASN A 86 -16.74 15.92 -6.82
CA ASN A 86 -18.05 15.67 -6.23
C ASN A 86 -18.23 14.24 -5.67
N LYS A 87 -17.20 13.74 -4.96
CA LYS A 87 -17.21 12.46 -4.28
C LYS A 87 -16.89 12.62 -2.78
N GLU A 88 -17.27 11.61 -2.01
CA GLU A 88 -16.97 11.50 -0.59
C GLU A 88 -16.62 10.04 -0.23
N ILE A 89 -15.86 9.85 0.85
CA ILE A 89 -15.56 8.56 1.43
C ILE A 89 -15.60 8.66 2.97
N ASP A 90 -15.98 7.57 3.64
CA ASP A 90 -15.83 7.44 5.09
C ASP A 90 -15.02 6.19 5.43
N LEU A 91 -13.80 6.41 5.91
CA LEU A 91 -12.87 5.35 6.27
C LEU A 91 -12.83 5.06 7.79
N ARG A 92 -13.60 5.79 8.61
CA ARG A 92 -13.52 5.71 10.07
C ARG A 92 -13.96 4.38 10.67
N LEU A 93 -14.76 3.61 9.92
CA LEU A 93 -15.24 2.30 10.34
C LEU A 93 -14.25 1.16 10.02
N TYR A 94 -13.17 1.45 9.27
CA TYR A 94 -12.23 0.45 8.83
C TYR A 94 -10.97 0.47 9.71
N PRO A 95 -10.46 -0.69 10.13
CA PRO A 95 -9.24 -0.75 10.94
C PRO A 95 -8.04 -0.27 10.13
N LEU A 96 -7.08 0.36 10.80
CA LEU A 96 -5.79 0.69 10.21
C LEU A 96 -4.94 -0.58 10.09
N VAL A 97 -4.53 -0.87 8.86
CA VAL A 97 -3.74 -2.04 8.50
C VAL A 97 -2.61 -1.64 7.58
N LEU A 98 -1.56 -2.45 7.48
CA LEU A 98 -0.51 -2.19 6.50
C LEU A 98 -1.06 -2.47 5.09
N CYS A 99 -1.06 -1.44 4.25
CA CYS A 99 -1.44 -1.54 2.85
C CYS A 99 -0.20 -1.31 1.98
N HIS A 100 0.02 -2.16 0.97
CA HIS A 100 1.09 -1.95 -0.02
C HIS A 100 0.78 -0.76 -0.97
N LEU A 101 -0.51 -0.44 -1.18
CA LEU A 101 -1.01 0.66 -2.01
C LEU A 101 -0.71 0.57 -3.53
N ASP A 102 0.01 -0.46 -3.98
CA ASP A 102 0.27 -0.72 -5.40
C ASP A 102 0.40 -2.24 -5.68
N ILE A 103 -0.55 -3.03 -5.17
CA ILE A 103 -0.63 -4.47 -5.48
C ILE A 103 -1.12 -4.63 -6.92
N CYS A 104 -0.20 -4.93 -7.83
CA CYS A 104 -0.46 -5.12 -9.24
C CYS A 104 0.55 -6.10 -9.85
N ARG A 105 0.25 -6.67 -11.03
CA ARG A 105 1.05 -7.75 -11.65
C ARG A 105 2.54 -7.40 -11.82
N ARG A 106 2.86 -6.14 -12.11
CA ARG A 106 4.24 -5.64 -12.24
C ARG A 106 5.04 -5.60 -10.93
N ASN A 107 4.35 -5.54 -9.78
CA ASN A 107 4.98 -5.45 -8.46
C ASN A 107 5.01 -6.79 -7.72
N ILE A 108 4.50 -7.86 -8.33
CA ILE A 108 4.46 -9.19 -7.72
C ILE A 108 5.45 -10.08 -8.46
N LYS A 109 6.40 -10.62 -7.70
CA LYS A 109 7.45 -11.49 -8.22
C LYS A 109 7.13 -12.93 -7.86
N LEU A 110 7.08 -13.80 -8.86
CA LEU A 110 7.06 -15.24 -8.70
C LEU A 110 8.51 -15.72 -8.66
N MET A 111 8.89 -16.35 -7.55
CA MET A 111 10.17 -17.03 -7.44
C MET A 111 10.09 -18.38 -8.15
N GLU A 112 11.20 -18.86 -8.67
CA GLU A 112 11.29 -20.24 -9.14
C GLU A 112 11.11 -21.20 -7.94
N ASP A 113 10.45 -22.34 -8.18
CA ASP A 113 10.38 -23.42 -7.19
C ASP A 113 11.81 -23.91 -6.89
N ASN A 114 12.15 -24.06 -5.61
CA ASN A 114 13.41 -24.66 -5.16
C ASN A 114 13.38 -26.19 -5.26
#